data_AF-A0A146FHR2-F1
#
_entry.id   AF-A0A146FHR2-F1
#
_cell.length_a   1.000
_cell.length_b   1.000
_cell.length_c   1.000
_cell.angle_alpha   90.00
_cell.angle_beta   90.00
_cell.angle_gamma   90.00
#
_symmetry.space_group_name_H-M   'P 1'
#
loop_
_entity.id
_entity.type
_entity.pdbx_description
1 polymer ?
#
loop_
_entity_poly.entity_id
_entity_poly.type
_entity_poly.pdbx_seq_one_letter_code
_entity_poly.pdbx_strand_id
1 'polypeptide(L)'
;MLPNSLNKVAKQVLTHVPFYLQLRASKIFILSLFVWLLIFYYCRISLWRDPHSAFFQDRHVYELDYSLHREREAWHFISQHNSGIDPPDYVKSGGTPTACIAMVTVRRDSDHYFEASIGSMLEGLDERERQALYLSILFADTDPRVHPSWDQKWVGRLVDAADTYNVSEGQLQHLQDLERDKNFYEKGVFDYIYALRTCQEVNAPYTIIFEDDIILATGWFLKTLKALPDISQRNQQPRNPWIYLRLFYTETSLGWSDSDMAYSNMPLIFGLLMLSTFSSLMVLRRTRFERLHLDTLSIVVISMVCVPAFTALVYMAGKYNLMPLQGVVEMNKFGCCTQGLVFPRESVDGLIDFLTARGHGQTDSMIEEYADQSQLTRYALAPPQLQHVGLKSSRNNLDINTQSTWAFWFETNDAAKLRKEHAALLEDDEVKRMLNI
;
A
#
# COMPACT_ATOMS: atom_id res chain seq x y z
N MET A 1 32.61 -31.57 -35.06
CA MET A 1 33.71 -30.69 -35.52
C MET A 1 33.26 -29.25 -35.35
N LEU A 2 33.64 -28.61 -34.23
CA LEU A 2 33.45 -27.17 -34.01
C LEU A 2 34.58 -26.39 -34.71
N PRO A 3 34.33 -25.21 -35.29
CA PRO A 3 35.23 -24.61 -36.26
C PRO A 3 36.47 -23.96 -35.60
N ASN A 4 37.64 -24.31 -36.10
CA ASN A 4 38.98 -23.80 -35.73
C ASN A 4 39.16 -22.27 -35.79
N SER A 5 38.20 -21.51 -36.33
CA SER A 5 38.28 -20.04 -36.45
C SER A 5 38.05 -19.32 -35.12
N LEU A 6 37.12 -19.80 -34.28
CA LEU A 6 36.86 -19.24 -32.95
C LEU A 6 38.09 -19.32 -32.04
N ASN A 7 38.86 -20.42 -32.16
CA ASN A 7 40.09 -20.63 -31.39
C ASN A 7 41.24 -19.69 -31.81
N LYS A 8 41.31 -19.27 -33.08
CA LYS A 8 42.34 -18.33 -33.58
C LYS A 8 42.08 -16.89 -33.12
N VAL A 9 40.83 -16.44 -33.20
CA VAL A 9 40.42 -15.11 -32.72
C VAL A 9 40.58 -15.02 -31.20
N ALA A 10 40.15 -16.05 -30.46
CA ALA A 10 40.36 -16.11 -29.02
C ALA A 10 41.85 -16.10 -28.63
N LYS A 11 42.71 -16.83 -29.35
CA LYS A 11 44.18 -16.79 -29.14
C LYS A 11 44.79 -15.43 -29.45
N GLN A 12 44.40 -14.77 -30.55
CA GLN A 12 44.90 -13.44 -30.91
C GLN A 12 44.47 -12.36 -29.91
N VAL A 13 43.24 -12.42 -29.43
CA VAL A 13 42.77 -11.55 -28.34
C VAL A 13 43.61 -11.79 -27.09
N LEU A 14 43.81 -13.06 -26.68
CA LEU A 14 44.62 -13.42 -25.51
C LEU A 14 46.06 -12.90 -25.56
N THR A 15 46.70 -12.89 -26.75
CA THR A 15 48.08 -12.40 -26.91
C THR A 15 48.20 -10.88 -26.75
N HIS A 16 47.13 -10.11 -27.00
CA HIS A 16 47.12 -8.65 -26.87
C HIS A 16 46.49 -8.14 -25.57
N VAL A 17 45.86 -9.00 -24.78
CA VAL A 17 45.34 -8.70 -23.42
C VAL A 17 46.33 -7.90 -22.56
N PRO A 18 47.63 -8.27 -22.43
CA PRO A 18 48.57 -7.50 -21.59
C PRO A 18 48.81 -6.07 -22.10
N PHE A 19 48.76 -5.84 -23.42
CA PHE A 19 48.88 -4.51 -24.02
C PHE A 19 47.63 -3.66 -23.76
N TYR A 20 46.43 -4.23 -23.93
CA TYR A 20 45.17 -3.53 -23.65
C TYR A 20 44.99 -3.21 -22.17
N LEU A 21 45.46 -4.07 -21.25
CA LEU A 21 45.44 -3.83 -19.80
C LEU A 21 46.38 -2.69 -19.35
N GLN A 22 47.37 -2.33 -20.15
CA GLN A 22 48.27 -1.21 -19.85
C GLN A 22 47.63 0.16 -20.17
N LEU A 23 46.61 0.20 -21.03
CA LEU A 23 45.88 1.43 -21.33
C LEU A 23 45.16 1.96 -20.09
N ARG A 24 45.25 3.27 -19.86
CA ARG A 24 44.57 3.95 -18.73
C ARG A 24 43.06 3.80 -18.81
N ALA A 25 42.49 3.91 -20.01
CA ALA A 25 41.07 3.70 -20.26
C ALA A 25 40.59 2.32 -19.78
N SER A 26 41.39 1.27 -19.99
CA SER A 26 41.09 -0.08 -19.49
C SER A 26 41.14 -0.16 -17.97
N LYS A 27 42.11 0.51 -17.34
CA LYS A 27 42.19 0.57 -15.87
C LYS A 27 41.00 1.32 -15.26
N ILE A 28 40.61 2.44 -15.87
CA ILE A 28 39.42 3.21 -15.48
C ILE A 28 38.16 2.36 -15.66
N PHE A 29 38.00 1.70 -16.80
CA PHE A 29 36.87 0.81 -17.05
C PHE A 29 36.79 -0.31 -16.01
N ILE A 30 37.90 -1.00 -15.73
CA ILE A 30 37.95 -2.10 -14.76
C ILE A 30 37.62 -1.60 -13.35
N LEU A 31 38.18 -0.46 -12.93
CA LEU A 31 37.87 0.14 -11.63
C LEU A 31 36.41 0.56 -11.54
N SER A 32 35.88 1.25 -12.56
CA SER A 32 34.48 1.64 -12.64
C SER A 32 33.55 0.42 -12.63
N LEU A 33 33.90 -0.64 -13.35
CA LEU A 33 33.15 -1.90 -13.37
C LEU A 33 33.16 -2.55 -11.98
N PHE A 34 34.29 -2.57 -11.30
CA PHE A 34 34.38 -3.08 -9.93
C PHE A 34 33.47 -2.29 -8.97
N VAL A 35 33.53 -0.96 -9.01
CA VAL A 35 32.65 -0.08 -8.21
C VAL A 35 31.18 -0.27 -8.58
N TRP A 36 30.87 -0.37 -9.87
CA TRP A 36 29.52 -0.63 -10.38
C TRP A 36 28.98 -1.97 -9.87
N LEU A 37 29.81 -3.03 -9.88
CA LEU A 37 29.43 -4.35 -9.36
C LEU A 37 29.21 -4.33 -7.84
N LEU A 38 30.00 -3.57 -7.08
CA LEU A 38 29.78 -3.40 -5.65
C LEU A 38 28.44 -2.70 -5.38
N ILE A 39 28.13 -1.64 -6.11
CA ILE A 39 26.86 -0.93 -5.98
C ILE A 39 25.71 -1.82 -6.43
N PHE A 40 25.83 -2.52 -7.57
CA PHE A 40 24.83 -3.47 -8.05
C PHE A 40 24.56 -4.56 -7.00
N TYR A 41 25.60 -5.11 -6.38
CA TYR A 41 25.45 -6.10 -5.32
C TYR A 41 24.78 -5.49 -4.08
N TYR A 42 25.17 -4.29 -3.67
CA TYR A 42 24.53 -3.56 -2.57
C TYR A 42 23.04 -3.31 -2.83
N CYS A 43 22.69 -2.87 -4.04
CA CYS A 43 21.31 -2.69 -4.46
C CYS A 43 20.56 -4.03 -4.44
N ARG A 44 21.17 -5.12 -4.89
CA ARG A 44 20.56 -6.45 -4.85
C ARG A 44 20.20 -6.92 -3.43
N ILE A 45 21.02 -6.59 -2.42
CA ILE A 45 20.76 -6.96 -1.03
C ILE A 45 19.83 -5.98 -0.30
N SER A 46 19.74 -4.73 -0.76
CA SER A 46 19.00 -3.66 -0.05
C SER A 46 17.65 -3.33 -0.68
N LEU A 47 17.54 -3.45 -2.01
CA LEU A 47 16.44 -2.91 -2.82
C LEU A 47 15.55 -4.02 -3.42
N TRP A 48 15.63 -5.23 -2.88
CA TRP A 48 14.97 -6.42 -3.44
C TRP A 48 13.45 -6.48 -3.25
N ARG A 49 12.87 -5.58 -2.45
CA ARG A 49 11.43 -5.59 -2.14
C ARG A 49 10.56 -4.89 -3.18
N ASP A 50 11.11 -3.94 -3.92
CA ASP A 50 10.33 -3.13 -4.87
C ASP A 50 10.00 -3.93 -6.12
N PRO A 51 8.71 -4.18 -6.44
CA PRO A 51 8.29 -4.98 -7.59
C PRO A 51 8.73 -4.39 -8.94
N HIS A 52 9.09 -3.11 -8.99
CA HIS A 52 9.58 -2.43 -10.20
C HIS A 52 11.10 -2.26 -10.24
N SER A 53 11.80 -2.70 -9.20
CA SER A 53 13.25 -2.71 -9.21
C SER A 53 13.78 -3.88 -10.04
N ALA A 54 14.88 -3.66 -10.76
CA ALA A 54 15.64 -4.75 -11.39
C ALA A 54 16.25 -5.72 -10.37
N PHE A 55 16.20 -5.38 -9.07
CA PHE A 55 16.71 -6.17 -7.97
C PHE A 55 15.64 -6.99 -7.25
N PHE A 56 14.37 -6.91 -7.70
CA PHE A 56 13.24 -7.60 -7.09
C PHE A 56 13.47 -9.11 -6.92
N GLN A 57 13.11 -9.64 -5.75
CA GLN A 57 13.20 -11.06 -5.45
C GLN A 57 11.85 -11.58 -4.95
N ASP A 58 11.14 -12.30 -5.82
CA ASP A 58 9.81 -12.86 -5.56
C ASP A 58 9.77 -13.91 -4.44
N ARG A 59 10.87 -14.63 -4.22
CA ARG A 59 10.93 -15.81 -3.35
C ARG A 59 10.50 -15.55 -1.89
N HIS A 60 10.87 -14.40 -1.33
CA HIS A 60 10.69 -14.10 0.10
C HIS A 60 9.89 -12.80 0.34
N VAL A 61 9.48 -12.10 -0.72
CA VAL A 61 8.87 -10.77 -0.59
C VAL A 61 7.40 -10.81 -0.15
N TYR A 62 6.76 -11.96 -0.33
CA TYR A 62 5.40 -12.24 0.10
C TYR A 62 5.35 -12.97 1.45
N GLU A 63 6.47 -13.07 2.16
CA GLU A 63 6.48 -13.60 3.52
C GLU A 63 5.86 -12.56 4.47
N LEU A 64 4.93 -13.00 5.31
CA LEU A 64 4.32 -12.19 6.34
C LEU A 64 5.32 -12.06 7.50
N ASP A 65 5.82 -10.86 7.77
CA ASP A 65 6.75 -10.56 8.86
C ASP A 65 6.01 -9.80 9.96
N TYR A 66 5.77 -8.51 9.72
CA TYR A 66 5.06 -7.64 10.65
C TYR A 66 3.57 -8.03 10.76
N SER A 67 2.96 -8.49 9.67
CA SER A 67 1.59 -8.99 9.70
C SER A 67 1.42 -10.17 10.68
N LEU A 68 2.35 -11.14 10.72
CA LEU A 68 2.31 -12.23 11.71
C LEU A 68 2.53 -11.74 13.15
N HIS A 69 3.29 -10.66 13.34
CA HIS A 69 3.41 -10.05 14.66
C HIS A 69 2.06 -9.50 15.12
N ARG A 70 1.41 -8.67 14.29
CA ARG A 70 0.09 -8.08 14.57
C ARG A 70 -1.01 -9.13 14.69
N GLU A 71 -1.00 -10.16 13.86
CA GLU A 71 -1.96 -11.27 13.95
C GLU A 71 -1.87 -11.98 15.31
N ARG A 72 -0.66 -12.22 15.84
CA ARG A 72 -0.51 -12.82 17.18
C ARG A 72 -1.03 -11.92 18.30
N GLU A 73 -0.79 -10.61 18.21
CA GLU A 73 -1.33 -9.63 19.16
C GLU A 73 -2.87 -9.60 19.09
N ALA A 74 -3.41 -9.59 17.88
CA ALA A 74 -4.84 -9.63 17.63
C ALA A 74 -5.51 -10.87 18.23
N TRP A 75 -4.98 -12.07 17.95
CA TRP A 75 -5.51 -13.31 18.51
C TRP A 75 -5.42 -13.36 20.03
N HIS A 76 -4.31 -12.87 20.59
CA HIS A 76 -4.17 -12.78 22.04
C HIS A 76 -5.27 -11.89 22.63
N PHE A 77 -5.46 -10.71 22.06
CA PHE A 77 -6.49 -9.76 22.48
C PHE A 77 -7.91 -10.32 22.39
N ILE A 78 -8.27 -10.93 21.25
CA ILE A 78 -9.58 -11.57 21.04
C ILE A 78 -9.79 -12.72 22.02
N SER A 79 -8.79 -13.57 22.22
CA SER A 79 -8.90 -14.75 23.10
C SER A 79 -9.17 -14.37 24.56
N GLN A 80 -8.55 -13.29 25.06
CA GLN A 80 -8.81 -12.77 26.40
C GLN A 80 -10.27 -12.34 26.56
N HIS A 81 -10.80 -11.62 25.56
CA HIS A 81 -12.17 -11.13 25.57
C HIS A 81 -13.20 -12.18 25.19
N ASN A 82 -12.81 -13.31 24.61
CA ASN A 82 -13.70 -14.43 24.36
C ASN A 82 -13.74 -15.45 25.51
N SER A 83 -12.90 -15.26 26.53
CA SER A 83 -12.78 -16.20 27.64
C SER A 83 -14.07 -16.31 28.48
N GLY A 84 -14.21 -17.43 29.19
CA GLY A 84 -15.35 -17.68 30.09
C GLY A 84 -15.35 -16.85 31.37
N ILE A 85 -14.24 -16.18 31.67
CA ILE A 85 -14.04 -15.33 32.84
C ILE A 85 -14.41 -13.89 32.46
N ASP A 86 -14.57 -13.02 33.45
CA ASP A 86 -14.70 -11.59 33.22
C ASP A 86 -13.46 -11.07 32.47
N PRO A 87 -13.63 -10.40 31.32
CA PRO A 87 -12.52 -9.85 30.56
C PRO A 87 -11.91 -8.66 31.31
N PRO A 88 -10.71 -8.21 30.91
CA PRO A 88 -10.20 -6.91 31.31
C PRO A 88 -11.23 -5.80 31.02
N ASP A 89 -11.23 -4.74 31.82
CA ASP A 89 -12.07 -3.58 31.55
C ASP A 89 -11.77 -3.04 30.14
N TYR A 90 -12.82 -2.83 29.36
CA TYR A 90 -12.71 -2.37 27.98
C TYR A 90 -13.71 -1.25 27.72
N VAL A 91 -13.20 -0.11 27.28
CA VAL A 91 -14.00 1.05 26.93
C VAL A 91 -14.56 0.87 25.52
N LYS A 92 -15.82 1.26 25.32
CA LYS A 92 -16.48 1.29 24.01
C LYS A 92 -16.55 2.72 23.47
N SER A 93 -17.22 2.91 22.33
CA SER A 93 -17.38 4.22 21.72
C SER A 93 -18.02 5.20 22.71
N GLY A 94 -17.57 6.45 22.66
CA GLY A 94 -18.25 7.57 23.30
C GLY A 94 -19.52 7.95 22.56
N GLY A 95 -20.28 8.89 23.13
CA GLY A 95 -21.55 9.36 22.54
C GLY A 95 -21.42 10.21 21.28
N THR A 96 -20.23 10.71 20.97
CA THR A 96 -19.93 11.54 19.78
C THR A 96 -18.63 11.06 19.11
N PRO A 97 -18.66 9.90 18.44
CA PRO A 97 -17.48 9.35 17.79
C PRO A 97 -17.04 10.22 16.60
N THR A 98 -15.73 10.32 16.39
CA THR A 98 -15.12 11.01 15.24
C THR A 98 -15.19 10.16 13.98
N ALA A 99 -15.14 8.84 14.12
CA ALA A 99 -15.26 7.91 13.01
C ALA A 99 -16.22 6.76 13.35
N CYS A 100 -17.09 6.42 12.40
CA CYS A 100 -17.81 5.15 12.39
C CYS A 100 -17.12 4.19 11.43
N ILE A 101 -16.79 3.01 11.92
CA ILE A 101 -16.21 1.91 11.15
C ILE A 101 -17.32 0.91 10.87
N ALA A 102 -17.48 0.52 9.61
CA ALA A 102 -18.28 -0.64 9.24
C ALA A 102 -17.38 -1.70 8.62
N MET A 103 -17.46 -2.92 9.18
CA MET A 103 -16.82 -4.11 8.62
C MET A 103 -17.90 -5.10 8.21
N VAL A 104 -17.83 -5.56 6.96
CA VAL A 104 -18.74 -6.58 6.42
C VAL A 104 -18.01 -7.91 6.42
N THR A 105 -18.62 -8.93 6.99
CA THR A 105 -18.03 -10.28 7.03
C THR A 105 -19.04 -11.35 6.60
N VAL A 106 -18.52 -12.41 6.00
CA VAL A 106 -19.27 -13.58 5.53
C VAL A 106 -18.53 -14.86 5.91
N ARG A 107 -19.25 -15.98 6.03
CA ARG A 107 -18.62 -17.25 6.39
C ARG A 107 -17.58 -17.66 5.35
N ARG A 108 -16.36 -17.92 5.83
CA ARG A 108 -15.28 -18.56 5.07
C ARG A 108 -15.02 -19.96 5.63
N ASP A 109 -14.93 -20.97 4.77
CA ASP A 109 -14.87 -22.37 5.21
C ASP A 109 -13.50 -22.80 5.78
N SER A 110 -12.40 -22.09 5.44
CA SER A 110 -11.04 -22.51 5.78
C SER A 110 -10.18 -21.49 6.54
N ASP A 111 -10.63 -20.22 6.61
CA ASP A 111 -9.75 -19.13 7.02
C ASP A 111 -10.43 -18.27 8.11
N HIS A 112 -9.66 -17.90 9.13
CA HIS A 112 -10.11 -17.14 10.30
C HIS A 112 -9.51 -15.73 10.32
N TYR A 113 -9.64 -14.98 9.20
CA TYR A 113 -9.05 -13.64 9.13
C TYR A 113 -9.83 -12.61 9.94
N PHE A 114 -11.16 -12.77 10.05
CA PHE A 114 -12.04 -11.78 10.65
C PHE A 114 -11.67 -11.44 12.09
N GLU A 115 -11.43 -12.44 12.93
CA GLU A 115 -11.01 -12.24 14.32
C GLU A 115 -9.67 -11.49 14.40
N ALA A 116 -8.72 -11.84 13.53
CA ALA A 116 -7.43 -11.17 13.45
C ALA A 116 -7.57 -9.71 12.94
N SER A 117 -8.47 -9.45 11.99
CA SER A 117 -8.80 -8.11 11.50
C SER A 117 -9.33 -7.23 12.62
N ILE A 118 -10.34 -7.71 13.37
CA ILE A 118 -10.90 -6.96 14.50
C ILE A 118 -9.87 -6.81 15.62
N GLY A 119 -9.15 -7.88 15.97
CA GLY A 119 -8.13 -7.84 17.00
C GLY A 119 -7.02 -6.86 16.66
N SER A 120 -6.51 -6.83 15.42
CA SER A 120 -5.45 -5.91 15.03
C SER A 120 -5.92 -4.46 14.91
N MET A 121 -7.21 -4.23 14.67
CA MET A 121 -7.83 -2.91 14.67
C MET A 121 -7.90 -2.30 16.07
N LEU A 122 -8.28 -3.12 17.06
CA LEU A 122 -8.58 -2.68 18.42
C LEU A 122 -7.40 -2.80 19.39
N GLU A 123 -6.51 -3.76 19.17
CA GLU A 123 -5.35 -3.97 20.03
C GLU A 123 -4.39 -2.78 19.93
N GLY A 124 -4.06 -2.22 21.10
CA GLY A 124 -3.15 -1.09 21.24
C GLY A 124 -3.80 0.29 21.13
N LEU A 125 -5.11 0.40 20.91
CA LEU A 125 -5.81 1.69 20.97
C LEU A 125 -5.83 2.24 22.40
N ASP A 126 -5.53 3.53 22.55
CA ASP A 126 -5.76 4.28 23.78
C ASP A 126 -7.27 4.44 24.05
N GLU A 127 -7.68 4.61 25.30
CA GLU A 127 -9.10 4.81 25.65
C GLU A 127 -9.71 6.00 24.88
N ARG A 128 -8.94 7.06 24.67
CA ARG A 128 -9.33 8.25 23.90
C ARG A 128 -9.64 7.90 22.45
N GLU A 129 -8.79 7.07 21.83
CA GLU A 129 -9.00 6.57 20.48
C GLU A 129 -10.25 5.71 20.40
N ARG A 130 -10.38 4.77 21.35
CA ARG A 130 -11.50 3.84 21.36
C ARG A 130 -12.84 4.55 21.57
N GLN A 131 -12.87 5.63 22.36
CA GLN A 131 -14.06 6.49 22.52
C GLN A 131 -14.39 7.30 21.27
N ALA A 132 -13.39 7.68 20.47
CA ALA A 132 -13.59 8.41 19.22
C ALA A 132 -13.97 7.51 18.03
N LEU A 133 -14.02 6.19 18.24
CA LEU A 133 -14.24 5.18 17.21
C LEU A 133 -15.48 4.35 17.54
N TYR A 134 -16.47 4.37 16.65
CA TYR A 134 -17.62 3.47 16.71
C TYR A 134 -17.44 2.31 15.75
N LEU A 135 -17.48 1.07 16.23
CA LEU A 135 -17.29 -0.13 15.42
C LEU A 135 -18.61 -0.87 15.22
N SER A 136 -19.05 -0.93 13.97
CA SER A 136 -20.21 -1.68 13.49
C SER A 136 -19.77 -2.87 12.64
N ILE A 137 -20.36 -4.04 12.90
CA ILE A 137 -20.11 -5.26 12.14
C ILE A 137 -21.41 -5.70 11.49
N LEU A 138 -21.37 -5.94 10.19
CA LEU A 138 -22.43 -6.58 9.44
C LEU A 138 -22.05 -8.05 9.17
N PHE A 139 -22.77 -8.98 9.78
CA PHE A 139 -22.74 -10.39 9.38
C PHE A 139 -23.65 -10.56 8.17
N ALA A 140 -23.03 -10.61 6.99
CA ALA A 140 -23.69 -10.54 5.69
C ALA A 140 -24.10 -11.93 5.14
N ASP A 141 -23.93 -13.01 5.89
CA ASP A 141 -24.63 -14.26 5.59
C ASP A 141 -26.13 -14.07 5.86
N THR A 142 -26.99 -14.54 4.95
CA THR A 142 -28.45 -14.42 5.15
C THR A 142 -28.98 -15.23 6.34
N ASP A 143 -28.25 -16.28 6.74
CA ASP A 143 -28.35 -16.88 8.09
C ASP A 143 -27.05 -16.60 8.85
N PRO A 144 -27.01 -15.61 9.75
CA PRO A 144 -25.77 -15.20 10.40
C PRO A 144 -25.18 -16.29 11.32
N ARG A 145 -25.98 -17.26 11.77
CA ARG A 145 -25.52 -18.36 12.66
C ARG A 145 -24.54 -19.31 12.00
N VAL A 146 -24.42 -19.26 10.67
CA VAL A 146 -23.41 -20.04 9.94
C VAL A 146 -22.01 -19.44 10.12
N HIS A 147 -21.91 -18.18 10.53
CA HIS A 147 -20.63 -17.51 10.74
C HIS A 147 -20.00 -17.95 12.07
N PRO A 148 -18.73 -18.44 12.10
CA PRO A 148 -18.10 -18.97 13.32
C PRO A 148 -18.02 -17.96 14.47
N SER A 149 -17.87 -16.68 14.11
CA SER A 149 -17.82 -15.57 15.05
C SER A 149 -19.19 -15.04 15.51
N TRP A 150 -20.29 -15.53 14.95
CA TRP A 150 -21.62 -15.18 15.44
C TRP A 150 -21.82 -15.68 16.89
N ASP A 151 -22.47 -14.88 17.72
CA ASP A 151 -22.69 -15.12 19.16
C ASP A 151 -21.42 -15.39 20.00
N GLN A 152 -20.23 -15.10 19.48
CA GLN A 152 -19.00 -15.15 20.30
C GLN A 152 -19.02 -14.04 21.35
N LYS A 153 -18.51 -14.35 22.55
CA LYS A 153 -18.53 -13.40 23.68
C LYS A 153 -17.76 -12.13 23.37
N TRP A 154 -16.65 -12.26 22.65
CA TRP A 154 -15.81 -11.11 22.30
C TRP A 154 -16.57 -10.07 21.45
N VAL A 155 -17.52 -10.49 20.60
CA VAL A 155 -18.29 -9.58 19.73
C VAL A 155 -19.07 -8.59 20.59
N GLY A 156 -19.92 -9.08 21.49
CA GLY A 156 -20.70 -8.22 22.39
C GLY A 156 -19.84 -7.43 23.40
N ARG A 157 -18.62 -7.88 23.68
CA ARG A 157 -17.69 -7.21 24.61
C ARG A 157 -16.90 -6.08 23.96
N LEU A 158 -16.46 -6.25 22.72
CA LEU A 158 -15.51 -5.34 22.06
C LEU A 158 -16.18 -4.38 21.06
N VAL A 159 -17.25 -4.82 20.40
CA VAL A 159 -17.86 -4.11 19.27
C VAL A 159 -19.03 -3.25 19.76
N ASP A 160 -19.29 -2.13 19.09
CA ASP A 160 -20.40 -1.23 19.46
C ASP A 160 -21.74 -1.73 18.93
N ALA A 161 -21.79 -2.18 17.67
CA ALA A 161 -22.94 -2.86 17.07
C ALA A 161 -22.52 -4.04 16.20
N ALA A 162 -23.28 -5.14 16.26
CA ALA A 162 -22.97 -6.36 15.54
C ALA A 162 -24.30 -7.02 15.14
N ASP A 163 -24.69 -6.83 13.89
CA ASP A 163 -26.04 -7.14 13.42
C ASP A 163 -26.02 -7.85 12.06
N THR A 164 -27.18 -8.36 11.66
CA THR A 164 -27.46 -8.85 10.31
C THR A 164 -28.43 -7.89 9.60
N TYR A 165 -28.93 -8.26 8.43
CA TYR A 165 -29.85 -7.44 7.65
C TYR A 165 -31.16 -7.15 8.40
N ASN A 166 -31.44 -5.88 8.66
CA ASN A 166 -32.74 -5.39 9.08
C ASN A 166 -33.50 -4.86 7.85
N VAL A 167 -34.08 -5.79 7.08
CA VAL A 167 -34.74 -5.50 5.79
C VAL A 167 -36.11 -6.15 5.71
N SER A 168 -36.92 -5.75 4.74
CA SER A 168 -38.21 -6.40 4.49
C SER A 168 -38.05 -7.87 4.11
N GLU A 169 -39.06 -8.70 4.37
CA GLU A 169 -39.04 -10.13 4.03
C GLU A 169 -38.77 -10.38 2.54
N GLY A 170 -39.33 -9.55 1.65
CA GLY A 170 -39.07 -9.64 0.21
C GLY A 170 -37.62 -9.32 -0.17
N GLN A 171 -36.99 -8.36 0.50
CA GLN A 171 -35.57 -8.06 0.29
C GLN A 171 -34.67 -9.15 0.86
N LEU A 172 -35.02 -9.71 2.02
CA LEU A 172 -34.28 -10.84 2.59
C LEU A 172 -34.33 -12.05 1.65
N GLN A 173 -35.50 -12.36 1.08
CA GLN A 173 -35.65 -13.43 0.09
C GLN A 173 -34.80 -13.18 -1.15
N HIS A 174 -34.73 -11.94 -1.64
CA HIS A 174 -33.85 -11.57 -2.75
C HIS A 174 -32.36 -11.78 -2.41
N LEU A 175 -31.92 -11.38 -1.22
CA LEU A 175 -30.54 -11.62 -0.78
C LEU A 175 -30.22 -13.12 -0.68
N GLN A 176 -31.17 -13.93 -0.21
CA GLN A 176 -31.03 -15.39 -0.17
C GLN A 176 -30.92 -15.98 -1.58
N ASP A 177 -31.68 -15.47 -2.54
CA ASP A 177 -31.58 -15.87 -3.94
C ASP A 177 -30.21 -15.50 -4.52
N LEU A 178 -29.71 -14.28 -4.28
CA LEU A 178 -28.38 -13.85 -4.72
C LEU A 178 -27.26 -14.71 -4.11
N GLU A 179 -27.37 -15.07 -2.82
CA GLU A 179 -26.40 -15.93 -2.14
C GLU A 179 -26.40 -17.35 -2.72
N ARG A 180 -27.59 -17.94 -2.92
CA ARG A 180 -27.75 -19.26 -3.55
C ARG A 180 -27.18 -19.30 -4.96
N ASP A 181 -27.45 -18.25 -5.74
CA ASP A 181 -27.04 -18.15 -7.14
C ASP A 181 -25.58 -17.66 -7.28
N LYS A 182 -24.91 -17.36 -6.15
CA LYS A 182 -23.53 -16.83 -6.06
C LYS A 182 -23.34 -15.53 -6.83
N ASN A 183 -24.38 -14.69 -6.89
CA ASN A 183 -24.30 -13.37 -7.49
C ASN A 183 -23.72 -12.34 -6.51
N PHE A 184 -22.41 -12.46 -6.27
CA PHE A 184 -21.68 -11.58 -5.35
C PHE A 184 -21.50 -10.15 -5.86
N TYR A 185 -21.72 -9.90 -7.15
CA TYR A 185 -21.62 -8.57 -7.75
C TYR A 185 -22.79 -7.68 -7.37
N GLU A 186 -24.00 -8.22 -7.29
CA GLU A 186 -25.16 -7.48 -6.82
C GLU A 186 -25.22 -7.45 -5.29
N LYS A 187 -25.07 -8.63 -4.66
CA LYS A 187 -25.08 -8.72 -3.18
C LYS A 187 -23.98 -7.87 -2.56
N GLY A 188 -22.78 -7.88 -3.14
CA GLY A 188 -21.66 -7.08 -2.64
C GLY A 188 -21.89 -5.56 -2.72
N VAL A 189 -22.63 -5.09 -3.73
CA VAL A 189 -23.03 -3.66 -3.80
C VAL A 189 -24.06 -3.36 -2.72
N PHE A 190 -25.04 -4.24 -2.51
CA PHE A 190 -26.01 -4.11 -1.42
C PHE A 190 -25.34 -4.04 -0.05
N ASP A 191 -24.44 -4.97 0.23
CA ASP A 191 -23.71 -5.07 1.50
C ASP A 191 -22.92 -3.80 1.80
N TYR A 192 -22.25 -3.26 0.77
CA TYR A 192 -21.50 -2.01 0.88
C TYR A 192 -22.40 -0.81 1.16
N ILE A 193 -23.53 -0.68 0.45
CA ILE A 193 -24.51 0.38 0.69
C ILE A 193 -25.10 0.26 2.10
N TYR A 194 -25.40 -0.95 2.55
CA TYR A 194 -25.93 -1.20 3.89
C TYR A 194 -24.92 -0.75 4.96
N ALA A 195 -23.63 -1.09 4.80
CA ALA A 195 -22.56 -0.66 5.68
C ALA A 195 -22.40 0.87 5.73
N LEU A 196 -22.42 1.55 4.58
CA LEU A 196 -22.38 3.02 4.52
C LEU A 196 -23.56 3.64 5.27
N ARG A 197 -24.80 3.18 5.01
CA ARG A 197 -26.01 3.70 5.66
C ARG A 197 -25.97 3.51 7.17
N THR A 198 -25.52 2.34 7.64
CA THR A 198 -25.37 2.05 9.07
C THR A 198 -24.48 3.10 9.75
N CYS A 199 -23.35 3.46 9.12
CA CYS A 199 -22.49 4.51 9.67
C CYS A 199 -23.01 5.93 9.51
N GLN A 200 -23.86 6.22 8.52
CA GLN A 200 -24.51 7.52 8.41
C GLN A 200 -25.45 7.80 9.59
N GLU A 201 -26.15 6.77 10.08
CA GLU A 201 -27.06 6.84 11.23
C GLU A 201 -26.34 7.18 12.54
N VAL A 202 -25.10 6.74 12.71
CA VAL A 202 -24.23 7.06 13.87
C VAL A 202 -23.89 8.56 13.96
N ASN A 203 -24.06 9.30 12.86
CA ASN A 203 -23.78 10.74 12.77
C ASN A 203 -22.31 11.14 13.03
N ALA A 204 -21.37 10.24 12.75
CA ALA A 204 -19.94 10.54 12.81
C ALA A 204 -19.49 11.40 11.60
N PRO A 205 -18.47 12.28 11.76
CA PRO A 205 -17.88 13.05 10.66
C PRO A 205 -17.23 12.19 9.56
N TYR A 206 -16.72 11.01 9.91
CA TYR A 206 -16.07 10.11 8.97
C TYR A 206 -16.67 8.70 9.04
N THR A 207 -16.82 8.06 7.88
CA THR A 207 -17.17 6.64 7.74
C THR A 207 -15.96 5.88 7.22
N ILE A 208 -15.56 4.80 7.88
CA ILE A 208 -14.47 3.94 7.46
C ILE A 208 -15.05 2.58 7.09
N ILE A 209 -14.83 2.13 5.87
CA ILE A 209 -15.21 0.78 5.44
C ILE A 209 -13.95 -0.08 5.37
N PHE A 210 -13.97 -1.22 6.06
CA PHE A 210 -12.91 -2.22 6.02
C PHE A 210 -13.44 -3.56 5.49
N GLU A 211 -12.58 -4.26 4.75
CA GLU A 211 -12.76 -5.69 4.44
C GLU A 211 -12.37 -6.56 5.65
N ASP A 212 -12.86 -7.81 5.71
CA ASP A 212 -12.68 -8.71 6.85
C ASP A 212 -11.38 -9.52 6.83
N ASP A 213 -10.53 -9.34 5.83
CA ASP A 213 -9.26 -10.06 5.63
C ASP A 213 -8.03 -9.15 5.59
N ILE A 214 -7.92 -8.30 6.61
CA ILE A 214 -6.87 -7.29 6.75
C ILE A 214 -6.12 -7.40 8.08
N ILE A 215 -4.92 -6.83 8.14
CA ILE A 215 -4.17 -6.62 9.37
C ILE A 215 -3.75 -5.17 9.47
N LEU A 216 -4.12 -4.48 10.56
CA LEU A 216 -3.82 -3.07 10.76
C LEU A 216 -2.53 -2.88 11.57
N ALA A 217 -1.78 -1.84 11.22
CA ALA A 217 -0.58 -1.44 11.96
C ALA A 217 -0.93 -0.81 13.32
N THR A 218 -0.04 -0.97 14.30
CA THR A 218 -0.10 -0.20 15.54
C THR A 218 -0.15 1.31 15.25
N GLY A 219 -1.10 2.01 15.89
CA GLY A 219 -1.29 3.46 15.75
C GLY A 219 -1.93 3.89 14.42
N TRP A 220 -2.50 2.97 13.64
CA TRP A 220 -3.17 3.28 12.37
C TRP A 220 -4.23 4.38 12.51
N PHE A 221 -4.97 4.41 13.62
CA PHE A 221 -6.08 5.34 13.80
C PHE A 221 -5.59 6.77 14.03
N LEU A 222 -4.62 7.00 14.93
CA LEU A 222 -4.03 8.34 15.08
C LEU A 222 -3.37 8.85 13.81
N LYS A 223 -2.70 7.97 13.05
CA LYS A 223 -2.11 8.34 11.75
C LYS A 223 -3.19 8.76 10.76
N THR A 224 -4.32 8.08 10.78
CA THR A 224 -5.51 8.44 10.00
C THR A 224 -6.08 9.79 10.46
N LEU A 225 -6.30 9.98 11.76
CA LEU A 225 -6.82 11.23 12.31
C LEU A 225 -5.90 12.42 12.05
N LYS A 226 -4.58 12.22 12.05
CA LYS A 226 -3.61 13.25 11.68
C LYS A 226 -3.65 13.60 10.19
N ALA A 227 -3.93 12.63 9.34
CA ALA A 227 -4.00 12.82 7.89
C ALA A 227 -5.26 13.59 7.44
N LEU A 228 -6.37 13.49 8.17
CA LEU A 228 -7.64 14.10 7.78
C LEU A 228 -7.59 15.64 7.76
N PRO A 229 -7.07 16.34 8.79
CA PRO A 229 -6.85 17.78 8.74
C PRO A 229 -5.96 18.24 7.59
N ASP A 230 -4.90 17.49 7.26
CA ASP A 230 -4.02 17.79 6.13
C ASP A 230 -4.80 17.82 4.80
N ILE A 231 -5.73 16.89 4.61
CA ILE A 231 -6.61 16.85 3.43
C ILE A 231 -7.56 18.05 3.44
N SER A 232 -8.21 18.31 4.57
CA SER A 232 -9.15 19.43 4.72
C SER A 232 -8.47 20.77 4.46
N GLN A 233 -7.22 20.97 4.90
CA GLN A 233 -6.44 22.18 4.63
C GLN A 233 -6.10 22.33 3.14
N ARG A 234 -5.74 21.24 2.45
CA ARG A 234 -5.47 21.24 1.00
C ARG A 234 -6.73 21.53 0.18
N ASN A 235 -7.90 21.16 0.68
CA ASN A 235 -9.19 21.28 -0.01
C ASN A 235 -10.06 22.46 0.46
N GLN A 236 -9.47 23.49 1.07
CA GLN A 236 -10.19 24.72 1.45
C GLN A 236 -10.75 25.52 0.24
N GLN A 237 -10.40 25.15 -1.00
CA GLN A 237 -11.01 25.73 -2.20
C GLN A 237 -12.13 24.84 -2.75
N PRO A 238 -13.33 25.38 -3.09
CA PRO A 238 -14.46 24.63 -3.64
C PRO A 238 -14.20 23.86 -4.95
N ARG A 239 -13.00 23.95 -5.51
CA ARG A 239 -12.63 23.37 -6.82
C ARG A 239 -12.09 21.95 -6.75
N ASN A 240 -11.73 21.46 -5.57
CA ASN A 240 -11.13 20.12 -5.43
C ASN A 240 -11.88 19.29 -4.37
N PRO A 241 -13.14 18.89 -4.62
CA PRO A 241 -13.81 17.92 -3.76
C PRO A 241 -13.04 16.59 -3.78
N TRP A 242 -13.12 15.86 -2.68
CA TRP A 242 -12.47 14.55 -2.52
C TRP A 242 -13.47 13.52 -2.02
N ILE A 243 -13.23 12.25 -2.32
CA ILE A 243 -14.16 11.17 -2.01
C ILE A 243 -13.71 10.30 -0.84
N TYR A 244 -12.42 9.95 -0.75
CA TYR A 244 -11.90 9.13 0.34
C TYR A 244 -10.39 9.26 0.52
N LEU A 245 -9.94 8.76 1.66
CA LEU A 245 -8.55 8.48 2.00
C LEU A 245 -8.38 6.96 2.10
N ARG A 246 -7.51 6.40 1.26
CA ARG A 246 -7.07 5.00 1.30
C ARG A 246 -6.08 4.79 2.43
N LEU A 247 -6.31 3.72 3.20
CA LEU A 247 -5.36 3.21 4.18
C LEU A 247 -4.50 2.05 3.63
N PHE A 248 -4.86 1.56 2.44
CA PHE A 248 -4.15 0.53 1.70
C PHE A 248 -3.92 0.96 0.26
N TYR A 249 -2.76 0.60 -0.27
CA TYR A 249 -2.47 0.59 -1.70
C TYR A 249 -1.37 -0.43 -1.96
N THR A 250 -1.34 -0.93 -3.19
CA THR A 250 -0.31 -1.86 -3.65
C THR A 250 0.81 -1.11 -4.35
N GLU A 251 2.05 -1.33 -3.96
CA GLU A 251 3.20 -0.73 -4.64
C GLU A 251 3.46 -1.38 -6.01
N THR A 252 2.79 -2.49 -6.35
CA THR A 252 2.81 -3.05 -7.71
C THR A 252 2.33 -2.07 -8.78
N SER A 253 1.57 -1.04 -8.42
CA SER A 253 1.09 -0.02 -9.36
C SER A 253 1.90 1.28 -9.32
N LEU A 254 2.99 1.35 -8.53
CA LEU A 254 3.76 2.58 -8.28
C LEU A 254 5.12 2.63 -8.97
N GLY A 255 5.26 1.92 -10.08
CA GLY A 255 6.47 1.94 -10.91
C GLY A 255 6.72 3.28 -11.60
N TRP A 256 7.83 3.34 -12.34
CA TRP A 256 8.08 4.45 -13.26
C TRP A 256 6.98 4.52 -14.33
N SER A 257 6.46 5.72 -14.59
CA SER A 257 5.41 5.92 -15.59
C SER A 257 5.69 7.12 -16.50
N ASP A 258 4.93 7.24 -17.59
CA ASP A 258 5.08 8.35 -18.54
C ASP A 258 4.73 9.72 -17.94
N SER A 259 4.01 9.76 -16.81
CA SER A 259 3.81 11.00 -16.06
C SER A 259 5.05 11.45 -15.29
N ASP A 260 6.02 10.56 -15.06
CA ASP A 260 7.26 10.92 -14.39
C ASP A 260 8.21 11.62 -15.37
N MET A 261 8.51 12.89 -15.13
CA MET A 261 9.40 13.69 -15.98
C MET A 261 10.76 12.99 -16.20
N ALA A 262 11.33 12.42 -15.14
CA ALA A 262 12.62 11.73 -15.21
C ALA A 262 12.57 10.46 -16.07
N TYR A 263 11.45 9.74 -16.08
CA TYR A 263 11.30 8.52 -16.86
C TYR A 263 10.93 8.80 -18.32
N SER A 264 9.92 9.65 -18.54
CA SER A 264 9.50 10.08 -19.89
C SER A 264 10.63 10.74 -20.69
N ASN A 265 11.57 11.43 -20.02
CA ASN A 265 12.73 12.07 -20.65
C ASN A 265 14.02 11.27 -20.46
N MET A 266 13.96 9.98 -20.14
CA MET A 266 15.14 9.15 -19.87
C MET A 266 16.20 9.22 -20.99
N PRO A 267 15.89 9.07 -22.30
CA PRO A 267 16.91 9.19 -23.35
C PRO A 267 17.61 10.55 -23.38
N LEU A 268 16.87 11.63 -23.09
CA LEU A 268 17.42 12.98 -23.02
C LEU A 268 18.35 13.13 -21.82
N ILE A 269 17.96 12.62 -20.65
CA ILE A 269 18.79 12.65 -19.44
C ILE A 269 20.09 11.89 -19.65
N PHE A 270 20.03 10.70 -20.24
CA PHE A 270 21.23 9.95 -20.62
C PHE A 270 22.11 10.77 -21.58
N GLY A 271 21.53 11.31 -22.66
CA GLY A 271 22.24 12.14 -23.62
C GLY A 271 22.92 13.35 -22.99
N LEU A 272 22.21 14.10 -22.15
CA LEU A 272 22.72 15.28 -21.46
C LEU A 272 23.84 14.94 -20.48
N LEU A 273 23.71 13.86 -19.69
CA LEU A 273 24.76 13.42 -18.76
C LEU A 273 26.02 12.96 -19.50
N MET A 274 25.87 12.22 -20.61
CA MET A 274 27.00 11.82 -21.45
C MET A 274 27.70 13.04 -22.08
N LEU A 275 26.93 13.95 -22.69
CA LEU A 275 27.46 15.15 -23.36
C LEU A 275 28.09 16.14 -22.40
N SER A 276 27.45 16.40 -21.26
CA SER A 276 27.98 17.30 -20.22
C SER A 276 29.27 16.75 -19.63
N THR A 277 29.31 15.45 -19.29
CA THR A 277 30.52 14.81 -18.78
C THR A 277 31.65 14.84 -19.82
N PHE A 278 31.35 14.50 -21.08
CA PHE A 278 32.33 14.57 -22.17
C PHE A 278 32.90 15.99 -22.32
N SER A 279 32.02 16.99 -22.39
CA SER A 279 32.40 18.40 -22.55
C SER A 279 33.23 18.90 -21.37
N SER A 280 32.81 18.60 -20.13
CA SER A 280 33.55 18.98 -18.93
C SER A 280 34.93 18.34 -18.87
N LEU A 281 35.05 17.04 -19.18
CA LEU A 281 36.36 16.37 -19.22
C LEU A 281 37.26 16.90 -20.34
N MET A 282 36.69 17.26 -21.50
CA MET A 282 37.42 17.89 -22.60
C MET A 282 37.90 19.31 -22.25
N VAL A 283 37.09 20.10 -21.55
CA VAL A 283 37.49 21.42 -21.03
C VAL A 283 38.57 21.26 -19.96
N LEU A 284 38.39 20.34 -19.00
CA LEU A 284 39.38 20.07 -17.96
C LEU A 284 40.74 19.67 -18.55
N ARG A 285 40.74 18.83 -19.59
CA ARG A 285 41.94 18.48 -20.35
C ARG A 285 42.65 19.70 -20.98
N ARG A 286 41.89 20.72 -21.40
CA ARG A 286 42.44 21.95 -22.03
C ARG A 286 42.85 23.03 -21.02
N THR A 287 42.42 22.93 -19.76
CA THR A 287 42.76 23.91 -18.71
C THR A 287 44.05 23.52 -17.97
N ARG A 288 44.57 24.39 -17.08
CA ARG A 288 45.87 24.27 -16.38
C ARG A 288 46.06 23.00 -15.52
N PHE A 289 45.10 22.09 -15.49
CA PHE A 289 45.25 20.76 -14.89
C PHE A 289 45.94 19.77 -15.86
N GLU A 290 47.05 20.16 -16.48
CA GLU A 290 47.87 19.27 -17.32
C GLU A 290 48.35 18.01 -16.57
N ARG A 291 48.29 18.04 -15.22
CA ARG A 291 48.57 16.90 -14.34
C ARG A 291 47.47 15.83 -14.35
N LEU A 292 46.24 16.17 -14.74
CA LEU A 292 45.17 15.20 -14.96
C LEU A 292 45.41 14.56 -16.32
N HIS A 293 46.10 13.42 -16.28
CA HIS A 293 46.55 12.61 -17.40
C HIS A 293 45.40 11.92 -18.17
N LEU A 294 44.39 12.69 -18.60
CA LEU A 294 43.15 12.27 -19.27
C LEU A 294 43.38 12.13 -20.78
N ASP A 295 43.58 10.90 -21.26
CA ASP A 295 43.60 10.61 -22.70
C ASP A 295 42.18 10.54 -23.30
N THR A 296 42.08 10.72 -24.62
CA THR A 296 40.79 10.76 -25.34
C THR A 296 39.96 9.50 -25.11
N LEU A 297 40.62 8.33 -25.07
CA LEU A 297 39.93 7.05 -24.90
C LEU A 297 39.35 6.94 -23.48
N SER A 298 40.09 7.39 -22.47
CA SER A 298 39.60 7.49 -21.08
C SER A 298 38.38 8.41 -20.97
N ILE A 299 38.38 9.57 -21.64
CA ILE A 299 37.23 10.48 -21.67
C ILE A 299 36.00 9.79 -22.27
N VAL A 300 36.17 9.14 -23.43
CA VAL A 300 35.09 8.40 -24.10
C VAL A 300 34.56 7.26 -23.23
N VAL A 301 35.43 6.49 -22.58
CA VAL A 301 35.02 5.39 -21.69
C VAL A 301 34.24 5.92 -20.49
N ILE A 302 34.68 7.02 -19.87
CA ILE A 302 33.94 7.61 -18.75
C ILE A 302 32.58 8.10 -19.23
N SER A 303 32.54 8.90 -20.29
CA SER A 303 31.31 9.57 -20.72
C SER A 303 30.31 8.64 -21.39
N MET A 304 30.74 7.70 -22.23
CA MET A 304 29.85 6.87 -23.05
C MET A 304 29.61 5.47 -22.48
N VAL A 305 30.36 5.03 -21.47
CA VAL A 305 30.20 3.70 -20.86
C VAL A 305 29.92 3.82 -19.37
N CYS A 306 30.80 4.47 -18.61
CA CYS A 306 30.66 4.50 -17.15
C CYS A 306 29.44 5.32 -16.73
N VAL A 307 29.31 6.56 -17.20
CA VAL A 307 28.17 7.45 -16.89
C VAL A 307 26.83 6.77 -17.19
N PRO A 308 26.53 6.29 -18.42
CA PRO A 308 25.24 5.67 -18.68
C PRO A 308 25.01 4.40 -17.86
N ALA A 309 26.06 3.61 -17.54
CA ALA A 309 25.92 2.43 -16.67
C ALA A 309 25.52 2.79 -15.24
N PHE A 310 26.09 3.87 -14.67
CA PHE A 310 25.69 4.36 -13.34
C PHE A 310 24.32 5.05 -13.36
N THR A 311 23.99 5.78 -14.43
CA THR A 311 22.64 6.35 -14.60
C THR A 311 21.59 5.25 -14.70
N ALA A 312 21.88 4.15 -15.41
CA ALA A 312 20.98 3.00 -15.49
C ALA A 312 20.70 2.38 -14.12
N LEU A 313 21.68 2.31 -13.21
CA LEU A 313 21.47 1.82 -11.84
C LEU A 313 20.39 2.61 -11.09
N VAL A 314 20.27 3.92 -11.32
CA VAL A 314 19.23 4.75 -10.69
C VAL A 314 17.84 4.30 -11.14
N TYR A 315 17.62 4.11 -12.44
CA TYR A 315 16.33 3.63 -12.93
C TYR A 315 16.05 2.19 -12.49
N MET A 316 17.07 1.34 -12.50
CA MET A 316 17.01 -0.05 -12.03
C MET A 316 16.71 -0.17 -10.53
N ALA A 317 17.02 0.84 -9.72
CA ALA A 317 16.71 0.84 -8.29
C ALA A 317 15.21 0.78 -8.00
N GLY A 318 14.35 1.20 -8.94
CA GLY A 318 12.91 1.31 -8.74
C GLY A 318 12.51 2.67 -8.16
N LYS A 319 11.38 3.20 -8.60
CA LYS A 319 10.90 4.53 -8.22
C LYS A 319 10.63 4.62 -6.72
N TYR A 320 9.94 3.63 -6.16
CA TYR A 320 9.49 3.68 -4.78
C TYR A 320 10.65 3.55 -3.79
N ASN A 321 11.69 2.78 -4.13
CA ASN A 321 12.94 2.74 -3.37
C ASN A 321 13.67 4.10 -3.31
N LEU A 322 13.61 4.89 -4.38
CA LEU A 322 14.29 6.20 -4.45
C LEU A 322 13.45 7.34 -3.88
N MET A 323 12.14 7.28 -4.09
CA MET A 323 11.17 8.32 -3.76
C MET A 323 9.94 7.69 -3.10
N PRO A 324 10.09 7.15 -1.88
CA PRO A 324 8.98 6.54 -1.18
C PRO A 324 7.91 7.60 -0.88
N LEU A 325 6.66 7.20 -0.99
CA LEU A 325 5.53 8.05 -0.62
C LEU A 325 5.53 8.32 0.88
N GLN A 326 5.10 9.53 1.29
CA GLN A 326 5.03 9.93 2.70
C GLN A 326 3.82 10.83 2.96
N GLY A 327 3.12 10.56 4.06
CA GLY A 327 1.96 11.33 4.49
C GLY A 327 0.78 11.20 3.53
N VAL A 328 0.01 12.27 3.37
CA VAL A 328 -1.14 12.32 2.47
C VAL A 328 -0.68 12.57 1.03
N VAL A 329 -0.98 11.61 0.15
CA VAL A 329 -0.64 11.64 -1.27
C VAL A 329 -1.89 11.55 -2.13
N GLU A 330 -1.96 12.36 -3.19
CA GLU A 330 -3.01 12.24 -4.20
C GLU A 330 -2.79 10.98 -5.05
N MET A 331 -3.82 10.15 -5.18
CA MET A 331 -3.80 8.86 -5.86
C MET A 331 -5.05 8.68 -6.73
N ASN A 332 -5.22 9.58 -7.68
CA ASN A 332 -6.30 9.54 -8.68
C ASN A 332 -6.10 8.47 -9.76
N LYS A 333 -4.90 7.89 -9.85
CA LYS A 333 -4.57 6.77 -10.73
C LYS A 333 -3.82 5.74 -9.94
N PHE A 334 -3.84 4.50 -10.42
CA PHE A 334 -3.05 3.39 -9.86
C PHE A 334 -3.43 2.99 -8.43
N GLY A 335 -4.48 3.59 -7.88
CA GLY A 335 -5.10 3.12 -6.66
C GLY A 335 -5.85 1.83 -6.97
N CYS A 336 -5.52 0.77 -6.24
CA CYS A 336 -6.34 -0.43 -6.22
C CYS A 336 -7.13 -0.49 -4.92
N CYS A 337 -8.30 -1.12 -5.04
CA CYS A 337 -8.93 -1.95 -4.04
C CYS A 337 -9.58 -1.20 -2.85
N THR A 338 -10.48 -1.90 -2.14
CA THR A 338 -11.40 -1.35 -1.13
C THR A 338 -11.11 -1.84 0.29
N GLN A 339 -9.93 -2.39 0.56
CA GLN A 339 -9.61 -3.01 1.86
C GLN A 339 -9.81 -2.09 3.06
N GLY A 340 -9.54 -0.78 2.88
CA GLY A 340 -9.75 0.23 3.91
C GLY A 340 -9.86 1.63 3.33
N LEU A 341 -11.08 2.17 3.33
CA LEU A 341 -11.40 3.49 2.80
C LEU A 341 -12.08 4.37 3.86
N VAL A 342 -11.56 5.59 4.03
CA VAL A 342 -12.13 6.61 4.92
C VAL A 342 -12.85 7.65 4.08
N PHE A 343 -14.17 7.73 4.24
CA PHE A 343 -15.04 8.68 3.57
C PHE A 343 -15.42 9.83 4.52
N PRO A 344 -15.30 11.10 4.10
CA PRO A 344 -15.92 12.19 4.81
C PRO A 344 -17.45 12.10 4.65
N ARG A 345 -18.20 12.50 5.67
CA ARG A 345 -19.67 12.36 5.68
C ARG A 345 -20.34 12.95 4.43
N GLU A 346 -19.87 14.10 3.96
CA GLU A 346 -20.42 14.81 2.80
C GLU A 346 -20.31 14.05 1.47
N SER A 347 -19.41 13.07 1.35
CA SER A 347 -19.25 12.29 0.12
C SER A 347 -20.08 11.00 0.09
N VAL A 348 -20.64 10.58 1.23
CA VAL A 348 -21.28 9.27 1.36
C VAL A 348 -22.64 9.22 0.64
N ASP A 349 -23.46 10.27 0.74
CA ASP A 349 -24.79 10.29 0.11
C ASP A 349 -24.70 10.12 -1.41
N GLY A 350 -23.84 10.92 -2.06
CA GLY A 350 -23.64 10.84 -3.50
C GLY A 350 -23.09 9.49 -3.97
N LEU A 351 -22.25 8.85 -3.16
CA LEU A 351 -21.75 7.50 -3.43
C LEU A 351 -22.87 6.46 -3.30
N ILE A 352 -23.70 6.52 -2.26
CA ILE A 352 -24.83 5.61 -2.08
C ILE A 352 -25.79 5.71 -3.26
N ASP A 353 -26.12 6.92 -3.70
CA ASP A 353 -27.01 7.14 -4.84
C ASP A 353 -26.45 6.51 -6.12
N PHE A 354 -25.15 6.72 -6.40
CA PHE A 354 -24.47 6.13 -7.55
C PHE A 354 -24.48 4.60 -7.50
N LEU A 355 -24.08 4.00 -6.36
CA LEU A 355 -24.03 2.55 -6.20
C LEU A 355 -25.43 1.93 -6.31
N THR A 356 -26.44 2.59 -5.74
CA THR A 356 -27.85 2.16 -5.82
C THR A 356 -28.34 2.17 -7.27
N ALA A 357 -28.04 3.24 -8.03
CA ALA A 357 -28.43 3.36 -9.43
C ALA A 357 -27.74 2.32 -10.32
N ARG A 358 -26.48 1.98 -10.01
CA ARG A 358 -25.70 0.98 -10.75
C ARG A 358 -26.12 -0.45 -10.43
N GLY A 359 -26.42 -0.74 -9.15
CA GLY A 359 -27.00 -1.99 -8.64
C GLY A 359 -26.10 -3.23 -8.68
N HIS A 360 -25.18 -3.34 -9.63
CA HIS A 360 -24.37 -4.53 -9.84
C HIS A 360 -22.98 -4.18 -10.38
N GLY A 361 -21.94 -4.80 -9.81
CA GLY A 361 -20.56 -4.70 -10.31
C GLY A 361 -19.53 -4.98 -9.24
N GLN A 362 -18.26 -4.66 -9.53
CA GLN A 362 -17.22 -4.66 -8.50
C GLN A 362 -17.19 -3.28 -7.82
N THR A 363 -17.42 -3.27 -6.51
CA THR A 363 -17.57 -2.03 -5.73
C THR A 363 -16.35 -1.12 -5.85
N ASP A 364 -15.13 -1.67 -5.85
CA ASP A 364 -13.89 -0.91 -6.04
C ASP A 364 -13.86 -0.14 -7.36
N SER A 365 -14.17 -0.81 -8.47
CA SER A 365 -14.22 -0.22 -9.80
C SER A 365 -15.35 0.80 -9.92
N MET A 366 -16.49 0.54 -9.29
CA MET A 366 -17.63 1.45 -9.26
C MET A 366 -17.32 2.74 -8.50
N ILE A 367 -16.60 2.65 -7.38
CA ILE A 367 -16.16 3.82 -6.61
C ILE A 367 -15.17 4.67 -7.43
N GLU A 368 -14.21 4.04 -8.13
CA GLU A 368 -13.31 4.77 -9.04
C GLU A 368 -14.06 5.42 -10.20
N GLU A 369 -15.01 4.70 -10.82
CA GLU A 369 -15.86 5.21 -11.90
C GLU A 369 -16.63 6.45 -11.43
N TYR A 370 -17.24 6.40 -10.25
CA TYR A 370 -17.94 7.54 -9.65
C TYR A 370 -17.00 8.72 -9.40
N ALA A 371 -15.81 8.46 -8.85
CA ALA A 371 -14.82 9.49 -8.56
C ALA A 371 -14.30 10.16 -9.84
N ASP A 372 -14.09 9.41 -10.92
CA ASP A 372 -13.70 9.97 -12.21
C ASP A 372 -14.84 10.78 -12.85
N GLN A 373 -16.07 10.27 -12.86
CA GLN A 373 -17.23 10.98 -13.41
C GLN A 373 -17.52 12.29 -12.67
N SER A 374 -17.38 12.27 -11.35
CA SER A 374 -17.65 13.40 -10.47
C SER A 374 -16.42 14.29 -10.21
N GLN A 375 -15.28 13.98 -10.84
CA GLN A 375 -14.00 14.69 -10.69
C GLN A 375 -13.57 14.82 -9.22
N LEU A 376 -13.77 13.76 -8.43
CA LEU A 376 -13.43 13.70 -7.02
C LEU A 376 -11.98 13.22 -6.85
N THR A 377 -11.25 13.97 -6.03
CA THR A 377 -9.87 13.64 -5.66
C THR A 377 -9.85 12.45 -4.71
N ARG A 378 -8.88 11.57 -4.91
CA ARG A 378 -8.65 10.37 -4.08
C ARG A 378 -7.30 10.50 -3.43
N TYR A 379 -7.26 10.29 -2.12
CA TYR A 379 -6.01 10.34 -1.36
C TYR A 379 -5.62 8.95 -0.87
N ALA A 380 -4.34 8.78 -0.56
CA ALA A 380 -3.80 7.64 0.15
C ALA A 380 -2.89 8.12 1.28
N LEU A 381 -2.90 7.39 2.39
CA LEU A 381 -1.97 7.60 3.50
C LEU A 381 -0.76 6.70 3.31
N ALA A 382 0.42 7.31 3.22
CA ALA A 382 1.68 6.62 3.02
C ALA A 382 2.60 6.70 4.25
N PRO A 383 3.28 5.60 4.64
CA PRO A 383 3.16 4.24 4.10
C PRO A 383 1.76 3.61 4.35
N PRO A 384 1.42 2.46 3.73
CA PRO A 384 0.15 1.78 3.98
C PRO A 384 -0.05 1.46 5.47
N GLN A 385 -1.28 1.64 5.98
CA GLN A 385 -1.63 1.43 7.39
C GLN A 385 -2.23 0.06 7.67
N LEU A 386 -2.48 -0.72 6.63
CA LEU A 386 -2.94 -2.09 6.73
C LEU A 386 -2.34 -2.96 5.62
N GLN A 387 -2.41 -4.26 5.81
CA GLN A 387 -2.07 -5.28 4.82
C GLN A 387 -3.29 -6.14 4.52
N HIS A 388 -3.43 -6.54 3.26
CA HIS A 388 -4.40 -7.57 2.87
C HIS A 388 -3.79 -8.96 3.12
N VAL A 389 -4.43 -9.77 3.95
CA VAL A 389 -3.95 -11.13 4.29
C VAL A 389 -4.83 -12.23 3.69
N GLY A 390 -5.91 -11.85 3.00
CA GLY A 390 -6.79 -12.77 2.29
C GLY A 390 -6.10 -13.42 1.10
N LEU A 391 -5.44 -14.55 1.31
CA LEU A 391 -4.79 -15.32 0.25
C LEU A 391 -5.78 -16.05 -0.68
N LYS A 392 -7.05 -16.16 -0.27
CA LYS A 392 -8.17 -16.65 -1.07
C LYS A 392 -9.34 -15.68 -1.00
N SER A 393 -9.77 -15.18 -2.15
CA SER A 393 -10.94 -14.31 -2.23
C SER A 393 -12.24 -15.10 -2.05
N SER A 394 -13.17 -14.56 -1.26
CA SER A 394 -14.56 -15.06 -1.17
C SER A 394 -15.29 -15.03 -2.52
N ARG A 395 -14.77 -14.29 -3.51
CA ARG A 395 -15.32 -14.15 -4.87
C ARG A 395 -14.64 -15.05 -5.92
N ASN A 396 -13.99 -16.15 -5.49
CA ASN A 396 -13.43 -17.19 -6.37
C ASN A 396 -12.29 -16.69 -7.30
N ASN A 397 -11.36 -15.88 -6.76
CA ASN A 397 -10.14 -15.47 -7.47
C ASN A 397 -9.03 -16.52 -7.37
N LEU A 398 -8.24 -16.65 -8.44
CA LEU A 398 -7.02 -17.48 -8.48
C LEU A 398 -5.95 -16.91 -7.54
N ASP A 399 -5.10 -17.77 -6.97
CA ASP A 399 -3.96 -17.43 -6.09
C ASP A 399 -2.99 -16.40 -6.71
N ILE A 400 -2.98 -16.24 -8.04
CA ILE A 400 -2.15 -15.26 -8.75
C ILE A 400 -2.62 -13.82 -8.47
N ASN A 401 -3.91 -13.61 -8.18
CA ASN A 401 -4.46 -12.28 -7.93
C ASN A 401 -4.11 -11.76 -6.52
N THR A 402 -3.88 -12.63 -5.54
CA THR A 402 -3.59 -12.19 -4.16
C THR A 402 -2.18 -11.62 -3.98
N GLN A 403 -1.23 -12.00 -4.85
CA GLN A 403 0.07 -11.33 -4.94
C GLN A 403 0.01 -9.92 -5.55
N SER A 404 -1.06 -9.57 -6.26
CA SER A 404 -1.25 -8.22 -6.81
C SER A 404 -1.74 -7.22 -5.75
N THR A 405 -2.38 -7.73 -4.69
CA THR A 405 -2.90 -6.95 -3.56
C THR A 405 -2.00 -7.07 -2.34
N TRP A 406 -0.72 -6.69 -2.50
CA TRP A 406 0.29 -6.77 -1.44
C TRP A 406 0.93 -5.40 -1.15
N ALA A 407 0.95 -5.00 0.13
CA ALA A 407 1.69 -3.83 0.60
C ALA A 407 3.11 -4.22 1.05
N PHE A 408 4.08 -4.12 0.13
CA PHE A 408 5.46 -4.60 0.31
C PHE A 408 6.19 -3.94 1.48
N TRP A 409 5.92 -2.67 1.73
CA TRP A 409 6.58 -1.93 2.81
C TRP A 409 5.86 -2.05 4.15
N PHE A 410 4.61 -2.54 4.17
CA PHE A 410 3.91 -2.82 5.43
C PHE A 410 4.67 -3.86 6.26
N GLU A 411 5.24 -4.88 5.61
CA GLU A 411 6.02 -5.93 6.27
C GLU A 411 7.34 -5.44 6.86
N THR A 412 7.79 -4.23 6.52
CA THR A 412 9.02 -3.63 7.06
C THR A 412 8.81 -2.84 8.35
N ASN A 413 7.56 -2.76 8.81
CA ASN A 413 7.23 -2.04 10.04
C ASN A 413 7.92 -2.65 11.27
N ASP A 414 8.40 -1.77 12.14
CA ASP A 414 8.96 -2.15 13.44
C ASP A 414 7.97 -1.79 14.55
N ALA A 415 7.47 -2.80 15.25
CA ALA A 415 6.43 -2.63 16.28
C ALA A 415 6.88 -1.69 17.42
N ALA A 416 8.15 -1.72 17.83
CA ALA A 416 8.63 -0.85 18.91
C ALA A 416 8.72 0.62 18.46
N LYS A 417 9.11 0.86 17.20
CA LYS A 417 9.10 2.19 16.59
C LYS A 417 7.67 2.72 16.46
N LEU A 418 6.74 1.90 15.99
CA LEU A 418 5.34 2.30 15.83
C LEU A 418 4.67 2.60 17.17
N ARG A 419 4.94 1.83 18.24
CA ARG A 419 4.44 2.17 19.59
C ARG A 419 4.96 3.52 20.10
N LYS A 420 6.23 3.85 19.84
CA LYS A 420 6.79 5.17 20.19
C LYS A 420 6.18 6.30 19.38
N GLU A 421 5.96 6.08 18.09
CA GLU A 421 5.29 7.02 17.21
C GLU A 421 3.84 7.26 17.65
N HIS A 422 3.12 6.19 17.96
CA HIS A 422 1.75 6.23 18.48
C HIS A 422 1.67 7.04 19.78
N ALA A 423 2.54 6.79 20.76
CA ALA A 423 2.61 7.58 21.99
C ALA A 423 2.92 9.07 21.74
N ALA A 424 3.74 9.39 20.75
CA ALA A 424 4.02 10.78 20.38
C ALA A 424 2.81 11.45 19.69
N LEU A 425 2.07 10.72 18.85
CA LEU A 425 0.88 11.21 18.17
C LEU A 425 -0.29 11.47 19.11
N LEU A 426 -0.41 10.72 20.21
CA LEU A 426 -1.41 10.99 21.26
C LEU A 426 -1.25 12.39 21.88
N GLU A 427 -0.03 12.93 21.83
CA GLU A 427 0.27 14.25 22.38
C GLU A 427 0.15 15.40 21.37
N ASP A 428 -0.08 15.08 20.09
CA ASP A 428 -0.22 16.05 18.99
C ASP A 428 -1.53 16.85 19.10
N ASP A 429 -1.44 18.17 19.00
CA ASP A 429 -2.58 19.08 19.19
C ASP A 429 -3.65 18.94 18.10
N GLU A 430 -3.30 18.51 16.88
CA GLU A 430 -4.29 18.25 15.83
C GLU A 430 -5.04 16.96 16.12
N VAL A 431 -4.32 15.93 16.54
CA VAL A 431 -4.89 14.64 16.92
C VAL A 431 -5.80 14.79 18.13
N LYS A 432 -5.39 15.52 19.17
CA LYS A 432 -6.22 15.80 20.36
C LYS A 432 -7.55 16.47 19.99
N ARG A 433 -7.52 17.46 19.09
CA ARG A 433 -8.73 18.10 18.56
C ARG A 433 -9.63 17.10 17.84
N MET A 434 -9.06 16.20 17.03
CA MET A 434 -9.81 15.15 16.34
C MET A 434 -10.38 14.09 17.29
N LEU A 435 -9.77 13.89 18.46
CA LEU A 435 -10.29 13.01 19.51
C LEU A 435 -11.34 13.69 20.42
N ASN A 436 -11.69 14.96 20.15
CA ASN A 436 -12.59 15.78 20.96
C ASN A 436 -12.11 16.01 22.41
N ILE A 437 -10.80 16.21 22.59
CA ILE A 437 -10.13 16.40 23.89
C ILE A 437 -9.52 17.79 24.01
#